data_AF-A0A1B6KPE3-F1
#
_entry.id   AF-A0A1B6KPE3-F1
#
_cell.length_a   1.000
_cell.length_b   1.000
_cell.length_c   1.000
_cell.angle_alpha   90.00
_cell.angle_beta   90.00
_cell.angle_gamma   90.00
#
_symmetry.space_group_name_H-M   'P 1'
#
loop_
_entity.id
_entity.type
_entity.pdbx_description
1 polymer ?
#
loop_
_entity_poly.entity_id
_entity_poly.type
_entity_poly.pdbx_seq_one_letter_code
_entity_poly.pdbx_strand_id
1 'polypeptide(L)'
;DTNPNFLSPEILNQRRGSRRPSILPVPDTMTCSTLNISSGPQDEGDESEDEMEDDVPWRSPSEKIAIVKGFPPVSPYIGVSPTLCYLLKEKKPLCCLQLAQVCEHCTHRNAKEYNWQNKTIILAADYASNGIYNFIIPLRAHFRTKTSLNPIILLLERRPDIAFLDAVSYFPLIYWMLGSIDCLDDLLRA
;
A
#
# COMPACT_ATOMS: atom_id res chain seq x y z
N ASP A 1 -20.70 45.72 42.70
CA ASP A 1 -21.06 46.26 41.38
C ASP A 1 -20.46 45.39 40.29
N THR A 2 -21.04 44.23 40.00
CA THR A 2 -22.19 44.00 39.10
C THR A 2 -21.79 44.11 37.63
N ASN A 3 -21.80 42.95 36.96
CA ASN A 3 -21.62 42.72 35.52
C ASN A 3 -22.50 43.66 34.66
N PRO A 4 -22.13 43.90 33.40
CA PRO A 4 -22.89 43.18 32.37
C PRO A 4 -22.07 42.65 31.19
N ASN A 5 -22.55 41.51 30.70
CA ASN A 5 -22.21 40.86 29.44
C ASN A 5 -22.37 41.79 28.23
N PHE A 6 -21.49 41.67 27.24
CA PHE A 6 -21.72 42.13 25.87
C PHE A 6 -21.41 41.01 24.87
N LEU A 7 -22.32 40.04 24.78
CA LEU A 7 -22.58 39.35 23.53
C LEU A 7 -23.62 40.17 22.77
N SER A 8 -23.17 41.13 21.97
CA SER A 8 -24.00 41.81 20.96
C SER A 8 -23.33 41.69 19.58
N PRO A 9 -24.03 41.19 18.56
CA PRO A 9 -23.45 40.92 17.24
C PRO A 9 -23.55 42.15 16.33
N GLU A 10 -22.74 43.18 16.55
CA GLU A 10 -22.71 44.36 15.65
C GLU A 10 -21.30 44.96 15.43
N ILE A 11 -20.27 44.15 15.16
CA ILE A 11 -18.99 44.67 14.60
C ILE A 11 -18.41 43.70 13.56
N LEU A 12 -19.22 43.30 12.57
CA LEU A 12 -18.73 42.46 11.45
C LEU A 12 -18.15 43.27 10.27
N ASN A 13 -18.10 44.61 10.32
CA ASN A 13 -17.86 45.38 9.10
C ASN A 13 -16.59 46.24 9.02
N GLN A 14 -15.55 45.96 9.81
CA GLN A 14 -14.32 46.74 9.68
C GLN A 14 -13.05 45.93 9.94
N ARG A 15 -12.71 45.02 9.02
CA ARG A 15 -11.35 44.49 8.81
C ARG A 15 -11.24 43.76 7.46
N ARG A 16 -11.58 44.47 6.37
CA ARG A 16 -11.09 44.12 5.02
C ARG A 16 -9.85 44.96 4.75
N GLY A 17 -8.68 44.32 4.68
CA GLY A 17 -7.46 44.97 4.18
C GLY A 17 -6.18 44.47 4.82
N SER A 18 -5.68 43.31 4.35
CA SER A 18 -4.25 42.96 4.20
C SER A 18 -4.08 41.44 4.26
N ARG A 19 -4.29 40.77 3.13
CA ARG A 19 -3.68 39.46 2.82
C ARG A 19 -3.20 39.53 1.38
N ARG A 20 -1.90 39.31 1.18
CA ARG A 20 -1.24 39.33 -0.14
C ARG A 20 -1.92 38.31 -1.07
N PRO A 21 -2.21 38.64 -2.34
CA PRO A 21 -2.68 37.69 -3.33
C PRO A 21 -1.48 36.88 -3.86
N SER A 22 -1.52 35.55 -3.80
CA SER A 22 -0.41 34.69 -4.25
C SER A 22 -0.79 33.69 -5.34
N ILE A 23 -1.80 33.98 -6.17
CA ILE A 23 -2.10 33.22 -7.40
C ILE A 23 -2.72 34.20 -8.41
N LEU A 24 -2.17 34.24 -9.63
CA LEU A 24 -2.77 34.92 -10.78
C LEU A 24 -3.87 34.04 -11.39
N PRO A 25 -4.93 34.61 -12.01
CA PRO A 25 -5.93 33.85 -12.73
C PRO A 25 -5.32 33.18 -13.96
N VAL A 26 -5.60 31.89 -14.17
CA VAL A 26 -5.27 31.17 -15.40
C VAL A 26 -6.27 31.59 -16.48
N PRO A 27 -5.84 32.01 -17.69
CA PRO A 27 -6.77 32.37 -18.77
C PRO A 27 -7.47 31.13 -19.32
N ASP A 28 -8.79 31.21 -19.47
CA ASP A 28 -9.58 30.25 -20.24
C ASP A 28 -9.38 30.52 -21.74
N THR A 29 -8.84 29.55 -22.48
CA THR A 29 -8.92 29.57 -23.95
C THR A 29 -9.50 28.25 -24.46
N MET A 30 -10.80 28.24 -24.71
CA MET A 30 -11.39 27.39 -25.73
C MET A 30 -11.62 28.23 -26.98
N THR A 31 -10.98 27.86 -28.09
CA THR A 31 -11.57 28.04 -29.43
C THR A 31 -10.97 27.07 -30.43
N CYS A 32 -11.85 26.27 -31.03
CA CYS A 32 -11.62 25.44 -32.20
C CYS A 32 -11.11 26.25 -33.40
N SER A 33 -10.26 25.66 -34.25
CA SER A 33 -10.44 25.50 -35.73
C SER A 33 -9.14 25.09 -36.45
N THR A 34 -9.20 23.95 -37.17
CA THR A 34 -8.71 23.63 -38.53
C THR A 34 -7.39 24.23 -39.08
N LEU A 35 -6.45 23.37 -39.54
CA LEU A 35 -5.87 23.29 -40.92
C LEU A 35 -4.46 22.60 -41.03
N ASN A 36 -4.47 21.48 -41.76
CA ASN A 36 -3.52 20.75 -42.65
C ASN A 36 -2.04 21.19 -42.98
N ILE A 37 -1.20 20.14 -43.20
CA ILE A 37 0.03 19.88 -44.03
C ILE A 37 1.50 20.15 -43.54
N SER A 38 2.25 19.03 -43.47
CA SER A 38 3.61 18.68 -44.00
C SER A 38 4.94 18.80 -43.22
N SER A 39 5.57 17.62 -43.11
CA SER A 39 6.98 17.21 -43.35
C SER A 39 8.05 17.31 -42.27
N GLY A 40 8.48 16.12 -41.81
CA GLY A 40 9.80 15.84 -41.22
C GLY A 40 9.80 14.47 -40.53
N PRO A 41 10.59 13.46 -40.97
CA PRO A 41 10.63 12.16 -40.31
C PRO A 41 11.65 12.21 -39.18
N GLN A 42 11.22 11.97 -37.95
CA GLN A 42 12.12 11.70 -36.83
C GLN A 42 11.65 10.44 -36.11
N ASP A 43 12.36 9.38 -36.49
CA ASP A 43 12.92 8.35 -35.61
C ASP A 43 11.94 7.68 -34.63
N GLU A 44 11.44 6.53 -35.09
CA GLU A 44 10.76 5.54 -34.26
C GLU A 44 11.76 4.92 -33.28
N GLY A 45 11.87 5.52 -32.10
CA GLY A 45 12.32 4.84 -30.89
C GLY A 45 11.12 4.17 -30.24
N ASP A 46 10.78 2.98 -30.73
CA ASP A 46 9.80 2.09 -30.11
C ASP A 46 10.33 1.59 -28.75
N GLU A 47 10.08 2.36 -27.69
CA GLU A 47 10.22 1.91 -26.30
C GLU A 47 8.89 1.35 -25.76
N SER A 48 8.16 0.53 -26.55
CA SER A 48 6.88 -0.04 -26.14
C SER A 48 6.85 -1.56 -25.98
N GLU A 49 8.01 -2.21 -25.91
CA GLU A 49 8.11 -3.64 -25.62
C GLU A 49 8.33 -3.90 -24.11
N ASP A 50 7.31 -3.72 -23.26
CA ASP A 50 7.26 -4.39 -21.94
C ASP A 50 5.89 -4.36 -21.22
N GLU A 51 4.83 -3.79 -21.83
CA GLU A 51 3.51 -3.72 -21.16
C GLU A 51 2.61 -4.95 -21.41
N MET A 52 2.97 -5.84 -22.34
CA MET A 52 2.07 -6.92 -22.79
C MET A 52 2.18 -8.24 -22.04
N GLU A 53 3.08 -8.36 -21.04
CA GLU A 53 3.20 -9.57 -20.20
C GLU A 53 2.56 -9.42 -18.81
N ASP A 54 1.86 -8.31 -18.55
CA ASP A 54 1.33 -7.99 -17.22
C ASP A 54 -0.12 -8.42 -16.96
N ASP A 55 -0.85 -8.77 -18.01
CA ASP A 55 -2.28 -9.08 -17.92
C ASP A 55 -2.58 -10.52 -17.48
N VAL A 56 -1.57 -11.40 -17.40
CA VAL A 56 -1.78 -12.75 -16.91
C VAL A 56 -1.50 -12.78 -15.40
N PRO A 57 -2.52 -13.03 -14.56
CA PRO A 57 -2.29 -13.18 -13.14
C PRO A 57 -1.36 -14.38 -12.89
N TRP A 58 -0.15 -14.13 -12.40
CA TRP A 58 0.79 -15.19 -12.09
C TRP A 58 0.53 -15.71 -10.69
N ARG A 59 0.83 -16.99 -10.45
CA ARG A 59 0.74 -17.61 -9.14
C ARG A 59 2.11 -17.53 -8.48
N SER A 60 2.18 -17.13 -7.21
CA SER A 60 3.42 -17.36 -6.47
C SER A 60 3.52 -18.87 -6.19
N PRO A 61 4.71 -19.50 -6.27
CA PRO A 61 4.85 -20.93 -5.96
C PRO A 61 4.32 -21.31 -4.57
N SER A 62 4.33 -20.36 -3.64
CA SER A 62 3.91 -20.52 -2.25
C SER A 62 2.44 -20.16 -1.99
N GLU A 63 1.77 -19.46 -2.92
CA GLU A 63 0.37 -19.05 -2.79
C GLU A 63 -0.40 -19.46 -4.04
N LYS A 64 -1.40 -20.34 -3.87
CA LYS A 64 -2.24 -20.84 -4.96
C LYS A 64 -3.18 -19.77 -5.55
N ILE A 65 -3.01 -18.51 -5.16
CA ILE A 65 -3.86 -17.36 -5.49
C ILE A 65 -3.15 -16.53 -6.57
N ALA A 66 -3.94 -16.05 -7.53
CA ALA A 66 -3.49 -15.17 -8.59
C ALA A 66 -3.04 -13.80 -8.05
N ILE A 67 -1.88 -13.30 -8.50
CA ILE A 67 -1.39 -11.95 -8.22
C ILE A 67 -1.77 -11.03 -9.38
N VAL A 68 -2.28 -9.83 -9.06
CA VAL A 68 -2.67 -8.76 -9.98
C VAL A 68 -2.05 -7.44 -9.54
N LYS A 69 -1.91 -6.49 -10.47
CA LYS A 69 -1.55 -5.10 -10.11
C LYS A 69 -2.81 -4.34 -9.69
N GLY A 70 -2.73 -3.57 -8.61
CA GLY A 70 -3.86 -2.79 -8.13
C GLY A 70 -3.49 -1.83 -7.02
N PHE A 71 -4.43 -0.95 -6.67
CA PHE A 71 -4.28 -0.06 -5.53
C PHE A 71 -4.77 -0.76 -4.26
N PRO A 72 -3.99 -0.75 -3.17
CA PRO A 72 -4.42 -1.32 -1.90
C PRO A 72 -5.75 -0.69 -1.43
N PRO A 73 -6.66 -1.47 -0.83
CA PRO A 73 -7.98 -1.00 -0.44
C PRO A 73 -7.95 0.05 0.67
N VAL A 74 -6.85 0.12 1.42
CA VAL A 74 -6.63 1.11 2.47
C VAL A 74 -5.43 1.95 2.08
N SER A 75 -5.63 3.26 1.92
CA SER A 75 -4.54 4.19 1.76
C SER A 75 -3.86 4.45 3.12
N PRO A 76 -2.52 4.41 3.21
CA PRO A 76 -1.83 4.62 4.48
C PRO A 76 -2.05 6.02 5.07
N TYR A 77 -2.28 7.02 4.21
CA TYR A 77 -2.55 8.40 4.59
C TYR A 77 -3.58 9.06 3.66
N ILE A 78 -4.24 10.10 4.17
CA ILE A 78 -5.15 10.95 3.38
C ILE A 78 -4.30 11.95 2.58
N GLY A 79 -4.61 12.11 1.29
CA GLY A 79 -3.98 13.12 0.44
C GLY A 79 -2.63 12.71 -0.18
N VAL A 80 -2.24 11.44 -0.09
CA VAL A 80 -1.10 10.89 -0.84
C VAL A 80 -1.61 10.09 -2.04
N SER A 81 -0.88 10.15 -3.17
CA SER A 81 -1.18 9.32 -4.33
C SER A 81 -0.99 7.84 -3.95
N PRO A 82 -1.98 6.97 -4.22
CA PRO A 82 -1.86 5.56 -3.91
C PRO A 82 -0.76 4.93 -4.76
N THR A 83 0.03 4.03 -4.16
CA THR A 83 1.08 3.31 -4.88
C THR A 83 0.48 2.06 -5.51
N LEU A 84 0.66 1.89 -6.82
CA LEU A 84 0.27 0.66 -7.52
C LEU A 84 1.13 -0.51 -7.02
N CYS A 85 0.49 -1.51 -6.45
CA CYS A 85 1.13 -2.66 -5.80
C CYS A 85 0.73 -3.98 -6.46
N TYR A 86 1.51 -5.02 -6.20
CA TYR A 86 1.12 -6.40 -6.40
C TYR A 86 0.19 -6.83 -5.28
N LEU A 87 -1.02 -7.25 -5.65
CA LEU A 87 -2.07 -7.69 -4.75
C LEU A 87 -2.57 -9.07 -5.18
N LEU A 88 -3.13 -9.82 -4.24
CA LEU A 88 -3.85 -11.05 -4.49
C LEU A 88 -5.23 -10.70 -5.04
N LYS A 89 -5.63 -11.37 -6.13
CA LYS A 89 -6.95 -11.21 -6.75
C LYS A 89 -8.08 -11.50 -5.76
N GLU A 90 -7.87 -12.50 -4.90
CA GLU A 90 -8.74 -12.84 -3.80
C GLU A 90 -7.96 -12.72 -2.49
N LYS A 91 -8.58 -12.13 -1.48
CA LYS A 91 -7.92 -11.94 -0.19
C LYS A 91 -7.60 -13.29 0.45
N LYS A 92 -6.43 -13.40 1.07
CA LYS A 92 -6.02 -14.60 1.80
C LYS A 92 -6.95 -14.81 3.01
N PRO A 93 -7.43 -16.04 3.29
CA PRO A 93 -8.19 -16.29 4.51
C PRO A 93 -7.30 -16.00 5.73
N LEU A 94 -7.86 -15.37 6.76
CA LEU A 94 -7.09 -14.85 7.91
C LEU A 94 -6.32 -15.96 8.65
N CYS A 95 -6.84 -17.20 8.67
CA CYS A 95 -6.15 -18.34 9.25
C CYS A 95 -4.85 -18.72 8.51
N CYS A 96 -4.76 -18.50 7.20
CA CYS A 96 -3.54 -18.73 6.41
C CYS A 96 -2.51 -17.61 6.54
N LEU A 97 -2.94 -16.45 7.03
CA LEU A 97 -2.06 -15.31 7.25
C LEU A 97 -1.24 -15.50 8.53
N GLN A 98 -1.78 -16.22 9.51
CA GLN A 98 -1.11 -16.52 10.76
C GLN A 98 -0.16 -17.71 10.61
N LEU A 99 1.13 -17.46 10.79
CA LEU A 99 2.17 -18.49 10.80
C LEU A 99 2.14 -19.26 12.13
N ALA A 100 2.66 -20.48 12.12
CA ALA A 100 2.65 -21.40 13.27
C ALA A 100 1.28 -21.87 13.77
N GLN A 101 0.19 -21.52 13.07
CA GLN A 101 -1.13 -22.10 13.30
C GLN A 101 -1.53 -22.99 12.13
N VAL A 102 -1.72 -24.28 12.42
CA VAL A 102 -2.28 -25.20 11.42
C VAL A 102 -3.75 -24.87 11.20
N CYS A 103 -4.17 -24.87 9.93
CA CYS A 103 -5.55 -24.69 9.53
C CYS A 103 -5.91 -25.68 8.42
N GLU A 104 -7.19 -25.78 8.05
CA GLU A 104 -7.66 -26.68 7.00
C GLU A 104 -7.05 -26.38 5.63
N HIS A 105 -6.58 -25.15 5.41
CA HIS A 105 -5.98 -24.71 4.15
C HIS A 105 -4.46 -24.93 4.08
N CYS A 106 -3.77 -24.93 5.22
CA CYS A 106 -2.32 -25.01 5.31
C CYS A 106 -1.88 -25.66 6.62
N THR A 107 -1.06 -26.70 6.51
CA THR A 107 -0.54 -27.48 7.64
C THR A 107 0.86 -27.05 8.06
N HIS A 108 1.42 -26.00 7.44
CA HIS A 108 2.77 -25.56 7.72
C HIS A 108 2.86 -24.92 9.11
N ARG A 109 3.84 -25.35 9.90
CA ARG A 109 4.05 -24.82 11.26
C ARG A 109 5.18 -23.81 11.34
N ASN A 110 6.11 -23.86 10.38
CA ASN A 110 7.30 -23.03 10.39
C ASN A 110 7.47 -22.33 9.04
N ALA A 111 8.12 -21.17 9.05
CA ALA A 111 8.45 -20.45 7.83
C ALA A 111 9.29 -21.29 6.85
N LYS A 112 10.19 -22.13 7.39
CA LYS A 112 11.03 -23.06 6.61
C LYS A 112 10.23 -24.02 5.72
N GLU A 113 9.03 -24.42 6.15
CA GLU A 113 8.20 -25.38 5.41
C GLU A 113 7.58 -24.77 4.14
N TYR A 114 7.46 -23.44 4.06
CA TYR A 114 6.99 -22.75 2.86
C TYR A 114 8.00 -22.77 1.71
N ASN A 115 9.27 -23.08 2.00
CA ASN A 115 10.36 -23.18 1.03
C ASN A 115 10.39 -22.00 0.03
N TRP A 116 10.32 -20.77 0.56
CA TRP A 116 10.36 -19.58 -0.27
C TRP A 116 11.68 -19.48 -1.02
N GLN A 117 11.59 -19.07 -2.29
CA GLN A 117 12.76 -18.92 -3.16
C GLN A 117 13.66 -17.75 -2.71
N ASN A 118 13.03 -16.66 -2.24
CA ASN A 118 13.69 -15.44 -1.81
C ASN A 118 13.88 -15.41 -0.30
N LYS A 119 14.84 -14.61 0.17
CA LYS A 119 15.13 -14.44 1.60
C LYS A 119 13.96 -13.73 2.30
N THR A 120 13.56 -14.27 3.44
CA THR A 120 12.51 -13.70 4.30
C THR A 120 12.98 -12.43 5.00
N ILE A 121 12.08 -11.46 5.14
CA ILE A 121 12.23 -10.28 5.98
C ILE A 121 11.37 -10.49 7.23
N ILE A 122 11.98 -10.36 8.42
CA ILE A 122 11.26 -10.41 9.69
C ILE A 122 11.14 -8.97 10.22
N LEU A 123 9.91 -8.51 10.43
CA LEU A 123 9.61 -7.23 11.07
C LEU A 123 9.05 -7.50 12.47
N ALA A 124 9.85 -7.19 13.50
CA ALA A 124 9.42 -7.28 14.89
C ALA A 124 8.82 -5.94 15.36
N ALA A 125 7.66 -5.98 16.02
CA ALA A 125 7.02 -4.81 16.60
C ALA A 125 6.06 -5.16 17.76
N ASP A 126 5.90 -4.25 18.71
CA ASP A 126 5.00 -4.44 19.86
C ASP A 126 3.51 -4.56 19.45
N TYR A 127 3.10 -3.89 18.37
CA TYR A 127 1.73 -3.91 17.86
C TYR A 127 1.64 -3.56 16.37
N ALA A 128 0.57 -4.04 15.73
CA ALA A 128 0.23 -3.65 14.38
C ALA A 128 -0.17 -2.17 14.32
N SER A 129 0.53 -1.42 13.47
CA SER A 129 0.31 0.02 13.31
C SER A 129 0.37 0.40 11.82
N ASN A 130 -0.09 1.61 11.50
CA ASN A 130 0.02 2.17 10.15
C ASN A 130 1.48 2.25 9.65
N GLY A 131 2.46 2.29 10.58
CA GLY A 131 3.87 2.23 10.22
C GLY A 131 4.25 0.95 9.48
N ILE A 132 3.61 -0.18 9.82
CA ILE A 132 3.83 -1.45 9.12
C ILE A 132 3.27 -1.40 7.69
N TYR A 133 2.13 -0.74 7.47
CA TYR A 133 1.62 -0.53 6.11
C TYR A 133 2.61 0.27 5.25
N ASN A 134 3.15 1.35 5.79
CA ASN A 134 4.15 2.17 5.09
C ASN A 134 5.43 1.39 4.77
N PHE A 135 5.75 0.38 5.57
CA PHE A 135 6.86 -0.52 5.30
C PHE A 135 6.53 -1.51 4.18
N ILE A 136 5.33 -2.07 4.17
CA ILE A 136 4.88 -3.07 3.17
C ILE A 136 4.74 -2.45 1.77
N ILE A 137 4.16 -1.25 1.67
CA ILE A 137 3.78 -0.65 0.39
C ILE A 137 4.96 -0.57 -0.60
N PRO A 138 6.13 0.00 -0.23
CA PRO A 138 7.27 0.07 -1.15
C PRO A 138 7.87 -1.31 -1.49
N LEU A 139 7.71 -2.31 -0.62
CA LEU A 139 8.18 -3.69 -0.84
C LEU A 139 7.24 -4.52 -1.72
N ARG A 140 6.05 -4.00 -2.01
CA ARG A 140 5.04 -4.63 -2.86
C ARG A 140 4.66 -3.78 -4.06
N ALA A 141 5.31 -2.65 -4.27
CA ALA A 141 5.05 -1.78 -5.40
C ALA A 141 5.40 -2.43 -6.74
N HIS A 142 4.67 -2.08 -7.79
CA HIS A 142 4.83 -2.66 -9.13
C HIS A 142 6.20 -2.39 -9.77
N PHE A 143 6.92 -1.36 -9.31
CA PHE A 143 8.27 -1.06 -9.79
C PHE A 143 9.32 -2.10 -9.35
N ARG A 144 8.97 -3.00 -8.41
CA ARG A 144 9.79 -4.18 -8.09
C ARG A 144 9.52 -5.27 -9.12
N THR A 145 10.55 -6.04 -9.49
CA THR A 145 10.36 -7.20 -10.36
C THR A 145 9.60 -8.29 -9.62
N LYS A 146 8.68 -8.98 -10.31
CA LYS A 146 7.79 -10.02 -9.74
C LYS A 146 8.58 -11.13 -9.03
N THR A 147 9.73 -11.50 -9.57
CA THR A 147 10.63 -12.55 -9.05
C THR A 147 11.44 -12.13 -7.83
N SER A 148 11.50 -10.83 -7.50
CA SER A 148 12.31 -10.29 -6.39
C SER A 148 11.53 -10.09 -5.09
N LEU A 149 10.24 -10.45 -5.04
CA LEU A 149 9.42 -10.23 -3.86
C LEU A 149 9.91 -11.12 -2.70
N ASN A 150 10.37 -10.46 -1.64
CA ASN A 150 10.76 -11.13 -0.41
C ASN A 150 9.52 -11.42 0.46
N PRO A 151 9.38 -12.63 1.01
CA PRO A 151 8.38 -12.91 2.03
C PRO A 151 8.59 -12.02 3.26
N ILE A 152 7.51 -11.56 3.87
CA ILE A 152 7.55 -10.70 5.07
C ILE A 152 6.79 -11.40 6.19
N ILE A 153 7.45 -11.57 7.34
CA ILE A 153 6.84 -12.06 8.57
C ILE A 153 6.76 -10.93 9.57
N LEU A 154 5.55 -10.63 10.01
CA LEU A 154 5.26 -9.68 11.07
C LEU A 154 5.29 -10.43 12.41
N LEU A 155 6.38 -10.28 13.17
CA LEU A 155 6.51 -10.81 14.52
C LEU A 155 5.94 -9.77 15.49
N LEU A 156 4.73 -10.02 16.00
CA LEU A 156 3.99 -9.05 16.81
C LEU A 156 3.85 -9.53 18.25
N GLU A 157 4.11 -8.66 19.22
CA GLU A 157 3.91 -9.02 20.65
C GLU A 157 2.43 -9.00 21.06
N ARG A 158 1.61 -8.23 20.33
CA ARG A 158 0.16 -8.15 20.52
C ARG A 158 -0.59 -8.60 19.28
N ARG A 159 -1.75 -9.25 19.49
CA ARG A 159 -2.60 -9.67 18.37
C ARG A 159 -3.07 -8.44 17.57
N PRO A 160 -2.89 -8.46 16.23
CA PRO A 160 -3.39 -7.40 15.37
C PRO A 160 -4.92 -7.42 15.33
N ASP A 161 -5.51 -6.25 15.05
CA ASP A 161 -6.94 -6.12 14.82
C ASP A 161 -7.35 -6.71 13.47
N ILE A 162 -8.64 -7.06 13.34
CA ILE A 162 -9.17 -7.71 12.14
C ILE A 162 -9.10 -6.77 10.93
N ALA A 163 -9.27 -5.46 11.12
CA ALA A 163 -9.20 -4.50 10.01
C ALA A 163 -7.78 -4.41 9.43
N PHE A 164 -6.76 -4.39 10.30
CA PHE A 164 -5.37 -4.51 9.87
C PHE A 164 -5.13 -5.82 9.10
N LEU A 165 -5.56 -6.96 9.66
CA LEU A 165 -5.39 -8.27 9.03
C LEU A 165 -6.08 -8.36 7.65
N ASP A 166 -7.30 -7.84 7.54
CA ASP A 166 -8.05 -7.81 6.29
C ASP A 166 -7.32 -7.01 5.23
N ALA A 167 -6.77 -5.84 5.56
CA ALA A 167 -6.09 -5.04 4.55
C ALA A 167 -4.69 -5.59 4.19
N VAL A 168 -3.97 -6.29 5.09
CA VAL A 168 -2.71 -6.96 4.71
C VAL A 168 -2.93 -8.26 3.95
N SER A 169 -4.10 -8.88 4.09
CA SER A 169 -4.45 -10.16 3.45
C SER A 169 -4.51 -10.10 1.91
N TYR A 170 -4.54 -8.90 1.34
CA TYR A 170 -4.43 -8.67 -0.09
C TYR A 170 -2.99 -8.67 -0.59
N PHE A 171 -1.97 -8.60 0.27
CA PHE A 171 -0.59 -8.57 -0.20
C PHE A 171 -0.01 -10.00 -0.29
N PRO A 172 0.74 -10.30 -1.37
CA PRO A 172 1.38 -11.58 -1.52
C PRO A 172 2.54 -11.74 -0.53
N LEU A 173 2.78 -12.98 -0.11
CA LEU A 173 3.90 -13.40 0.74
C LEU A 173 4.02 -12.60 2.04
N ILE A 174 2.91 -12.17 2.62
CA ILE A 174 2.86 -11.57 3.97
C ILE A 174 2.24 -12.58 4.92
N TYR A 175 2.84 -12.70 6.09
CA TYR A 175 2.40 -13.55 7.20
C TYR A 175 2.63 -12.81 8.51
N TRP A 176 1.92 -13.20 9.57
CA TRP A 176 2.16 -12.69 10.91
C TRP A 176 2.23 -13.82 11.93
N MET A 177 2.91 -13.60 13.03
CA MET A 177 2.90 -14.51 14.18
C MET A 177 2.96 -13.73 15.48
N LEU A 178 2.34 -14.29 16.51
CA LEU A 178 2.46 -13.77 17.87
C LEU A 178 3.78 -14.25 18.48
N GLY A 179 4.61 -13.33 18.94
CA GLY A 179 5.90 -13.65 19.57
C GLY A 179 6.73 -12.40 19.82
N SER A 180 7.90 -12.58 20.41
CA SER A 180 8.84 -11.48 20.72
C SER A 180 10.23 -11.78 20.17
N ILE A 181 10.98 -10.73 19.85
CA ILE A 181 12.37 -10.84 19.39
C ILE A 181 13.30 -11.40 20.48
N ASP A 182 12.93 -11.26 21.75
CA ASP A 182 13.70 -11.79 22.88
C ASP A 182 13.58 -13.32 23.01
N CYS A 183 12.57 -13.92 22.36
CA CYS A 183 12.35 -15.36 22.35
C CYS A 183 13.02 -16.00 21.12
N LEU A 184 14.10 -16.74 21.36
CA LEU A 184 14.82 -17.45 20.28
C LEU A 184 13.90 -18.42 19.52
N ASP A 185 13.00 -19.10 20.21
CA ASP A 185 12.09 -20.06 19.58
C ASP A 185 11.13 -19.39 18.59
N ASP A 186 10.70 -18.16 18.87
CA ASP A 186 9.82 -17.41 17.97
C ASP A 186 10.57 -16.98 16.72
N LEU A 187 11.82 -16.55 16.86
CA LEU A 187 12.70 -16.23 15.74
C LEU A 187 13.07 -17.46 14.90
N LEU A 188 13.14 -18.65 15.48
CA LEU A 188 13.42 -19.89 14.75
C LEU A 188 12.21 -20.43 13.97
N ARG A 189 10.99 -20.04 14.40
CA ARG A 189 9.73 -20.38 13.71
C ARG A 189 9.43 -19.40 12.57
N ALA A 190 9.78 -18.13 12.75
CA ALA A 190 9.83 -17.11 11.69
C ALA A 190 10.92 -17.43 10.65
#